data_AF-A0A8H7HGE5-F1
#
_entry.id   AF-A0A8H7HGE5-F1
#
_cell.length_a   1.000
_cell.length_b   1.000
_cell.length_c   1.000
_cell.angle_alpha   90.00
_cell.angle_beta   90.00
_cell.angle_gamma   90.00
#
_symmetry.space_group_name_H-M   'P 1'
#
loop_
_entity.id
_entity.type
_entity.pdbx_description
1 polymer ?
#
loop_
_entity_poly.entity_id
_entity_poly.type
_entity_poly.pdbx_seq_one_letter_code
_entity_poly.pdbx_strand_id
1 'polypeptide(L)'
;MTSFSRALSLAALWLISDSFSPVVQAQNISWQALPFSPPKFPLAVKSPYTSGWLEGYDKELAKQAPGFGTGTTLGWGCYVKVDNTTYRAMRGRNADNDTVQTQTQFTPTRTIINSRAGPVDLVITFLSALDLTGEKTNDLVRLSLPFSYLSVSAVSNDGGSHAVSVGWITSDTGDPAVWSTDANGSILIHQISLQNPRPYSEAQQRAQWGTVYLAANRTSGTTWQTGVEINVRSTFIKSGTLTNTLDTDFRGVGDRWPTMAIAQDLGDIATQAQVVTFALGHSRDPAVKYFSEAGVQARSLYFRSKFSSEVDAVRYAVYDYDNARAASIEFDNRIQNDAARYSPDYASVVALATRQAFASIEITLNGTGPAADLQDIKLFTKDAAVNDIGDSRDGVFSSVDSLYSIMPMLIYTNPNLGNYALASFFDYPQTRAQSYALHDLGLYYPRVLTHERQHRNPVDGEICSMFNYAVCGR
;
A
#
# COMPACT_ATOMS: atom_id res chain seq x y z
N MET A 1 -46.23 51.38 35.93
CA MET A 1 -46.50 49.94 36.16
C MET A 1 -45.19 49.29 36.61
N THR A 2 -45.16 48.92 37.90
CA THR A 2 -44.30 47.92 38.59
C THR A 2 -42.76 48.00 38.40
N SER A 3 -41.97 48.50 39.37
CA SER A 3 -41.54 47.84 40.66
C SER A 3 -40.39 46.84 40.46
N PHE A 4 -39.31 46.70 41.25
CA PHE A 4 -38.72 47.38 42.42
C PHE A 4 -37.28 46.84 42.57
N SER A 5 -36.40 47.68 43.11
CA SER A 5 -35.17 47.44 43.91
C SER A 5 -34.88 46.02 44.48
N ARG A 6 -33.57 45.67 44.47
CA ARG A 6 -32.73 45.03 45.53
C ARG A 6 -31.40 44.57 44.90
N ALA A 7 -30.23 44.45 45.52
CA ALA A 7 -29.59 44.86 46.76
C ALA A 7 -28.14 44.32 46.63
N LEU A 8 -27.15 44.99 47.22
CA LEU A 8 -25.79 44.43 47.37
C LEU A 8 -25.81 43.12 48.17
N SER A 9 -25.02 42.11 47.76
CA SER A 9 -24.16 41.35 48.68
C SER A 9 -23.16 40.45 47.95
N LEU A 10 -21.98 40.35 48.58
CA LEU A 10 -20.82 39.51 48.29
C LEU A 10 -21.17 38.03 48.03
N ALA A 11 -20.48 37.39 47.08
CA ALA A 11 -19.78 36.11 47.32
C ALA A 11 -19.01 35.62 46.08
N ALA A 12 -17.71 35.38 46.30
CA ALA A 12 -16.87 34.36 45.66
C ALA A 12 -16.60 34.44 44.14
N LEU A 13 -15.56 35.20 43.77
CA LEU A 13 -14.64 34.79 42.70
C LEU A 13 -14.00 33.45 43.12
N TRP A 14 -14.40 32.34 42.51
CA TRP A 14 -13.60 31.12 42.54
C TRP A 14 -12.61 31.17 41.37
N LEU A 15 -11.34 31.31 41.73
CA LEU A 15 -10.20 30.90 40.91
C LEU A 15 -10.37 29.40 40.61
N ILE A 16 -10.76 29.05 39.40
CA ILE A 16 -10.42 27.73 38.86
C ILE A 16 -8.99 27.85 38.37
N SER A 17 -8.06 27.59 39.28
CA SER A 17 -6.73 27.13 38.91
C SER A 17 -6.91 25.75 38.27
N ASP A 18 -7.21 25.71 36.98
CA ASP A 18 -6.97 24.51 36.19
C ASP A 18 -5.45 24.40 36.05
N SER A 19 -4.87 23.73 37.04
CA SER A 19 -3.60 23.03 36.92
C SER A 19 -3.57 22.32 35.57
N PHE A 20 -2.78 22.86 34.64
CA PHE A 20 -2.23 22.10 33.54
C PHE A 20 -1.47 20.92 34.15
N SER A 21 -2.17 19.81 34.35
CA SER A 21 -1.54 18.51 34.49
C SER A 21 -1.24 18.05 33.07
N PRO A 22 0.03 18.04 32.60
CA PRO A 22 0.37 17.16 31.51
C PRO A 22 0.30 15.75 32.10
N VAL A 23 -0.89 15.14 32.08
CA VAL A 23 -0.96 13.68 32.16
C VAL A 23 -0.55 13.19 30.77
N VAL A 24 0.75 13.33 30.47
CA VAL A 24 1.43 12.33 29.67
C VAL A 24 1.44 11.11 30.57
N GLN A 25 0.39 10.30 30.48
CA GLN A 25 0.57 8.89 30.73
C GLN A 25 1.58 8.46 29.67
N ALA A 26 2.87 8.51 30.04
CA ALA A 26 3.89 7.78 29.34
C ALA A 26 3.46 6.32 29.43
N GLN A 27 2.72 5.85 28.43
CA GLN A 27 2.69 4.44 28.15
C GLN A 27 4.17 4.05 28.06
N ASN A 28 4.60 3.06 28.84
CA ASN A 28 5.93 2.46 28.69
C ASN A 28 5.95 1.71 27.35
N ILE A 29 5.94 2.46 26.24
CA ILE A 29 6.15 1.94 24.90
C ILE A 29 7.61 1.51 24.88
N SER A 30 7.85 0.20 24.80
CA SER A 30 9.18 -0.40 24.86
C SER A 30 9.99 -0.21 23.56
N TRP A 31 9.45 0.54 22.60
CA TRP A 31 9.99 0.71 21.27
C TRP A 31 9.79 2.14 20.75
N GLN A 32 10.64 2.57 19.82
CA GLN A 32 10.60 3.92 19.26
C GLN A 32 10.14 3.92 17.80
N ALA A 33 9.35 4.93 17.42
CA ALA A 33 9.03 5.23 16.03
C ALA A 33 9.90 6.38 15.50
N LEU A 34 10.53 6.20 14.34
CA LEU A 34 11.37 7.19 13.67
C LEU A 34 10.83 7.52 12.27
N PRO A 35 10.82 8.80 11.87
CA PRO A 35 11.17 10.00 12.65
C PRO A 35 10.14 10.38 13.72
N PHE A 36 8.88 9.96 13.57
CA PHE A 36 7.82 10.13 14.57
C PHE A 36 6.88 8.90 14.52
N SER A 37 5.85 8.86 15.37
CA SER A 37 4.80 7.84 15.27
C SER A 37 3.60 8.38 14.48
N PRO A 38 3.42 7.98 13.20
CA PRO A 38 2.29 8.42 12.40
C PRO A 38 1.01 7.69 12.81
N PRO A 39 -0.18 8.20 12.43
CA PRO A 39 -1.44 7.49 12.67
C PRO A 39 -1.45 6.09 12.04
N LYS A 40 -0.84 5.94 10.85
CA LYS A 40 -0.63 4.66 10.19
C LYS A 40 0.75 4.58 9.54
N PHE A 41 1.44 3.46 9.72
CA PHE A 41 2.65 3.14 8.97
C PHE A 41 2.26 2.51 7.62
N PRO A 42 2.82 2.97 6.49
CA PRO A 42 2.59 2.32 5.21
C PRO A 42 3.36 1.00 5.17
N LEU A 43 2.72 -0.11 4.83
CA LEU A 43 3.39 -1.40 4.66
C LEU A 43 3.63 -1.67 3.17
N ALA A 44 2.60 -2.08 2.44
CA ALA A 44 2.65 -2.32 1.00
C ALA A 44 1.71 -1.37 0.29
N VAL A 45 2.26 -0.24 -0.16
CA VAL A 45 1.54 0.95 -0.62
C VAL A 45 2.11 1.34 -1.98
N LYS A 46 1.58 0.71 -3.04
CA LYS A 46 2.07 0.82 -4.42
C LYS A 46 1.04 1.27 -5.43
N SER A 47 -0.24 1.06 -5.15
CA SER A 47 -1.34 1.47 -6.01
C SER A 47 -2.63 1.57 -5.20
N PRO A 48 -3.73 2.09 -5.76
CA PRO A 48 -5.00 2.17 -5.06
C PRO A 48 -5.53 0.82 -4.52
N TYR A 49 -5.09 -0.30 -5.10
CA TYR A 49 -5.46 -1.65 -4.67
C TYR A 49 -4.33 -2.51 -4.11
N THR A 50 -3.12 -1.97 -4.05
CA THR A 50 -2.04 -2.55 -3.25
C THR A 50 -1.69 -1.52 -2.17
N SER A 51 -2.52 -1.54 -1.12
CA SER A 51 -2.60 -0.48 -0.11
C SER A 51 -2.80 -1.09 1.29
N GLY A 52 -1.74 -1.63 1.85
CA GLY A 52 -1.68 -2.22 3.19
C GLY A 52 -1.03 -1.27 4.20
N TRP A 53 -1.69 -1.07 5.34
CA TRP A 53 -1.31 -0.11 6.38
C TRP A 53 -1.33 -0.76 7.76
N LEU A 54 -0.47 -0.30 8.65
CA LEU A 54 -0.43 -0.70 10.05
C LEU A 54 -0.86 0.48 10.92
N GLU A 55 -1.73 0.29 11.90
CA GLU A 55 -2.03 1.38 12.85
C GLU A 55 -0.76 1.70 13.66
N GLY A 56 -0.48 3.00 13.84
CA GLY A 56 0.72 3.46 14.53
C GLY A 56 0.52 3.66 16.03
N TYR A 57 1.21 4.67 16.59
CA TYR A 57 1.29 4.98 18.02
C TYR A 57 2.02 3.89 18.83
N ASP A 58 1.28 3.08 19.59
CA ASP A 58 1.75 2.08 20.55
C ASP A 58 1.58 0.64 20.06
N LYS A 59 1.03 0.45 18.85
CA LYS A 59 0.68 -0.87 18.34
C LYS A 59 1.82 -1.53 17.57
N GLU A 60 2.21 -2.72 18.01
CA GLU A 60 3.29 -3.52 17.42
C GLU A 60 2.80 -4.41 16.26
N LEU A 61 3.67 -4.67 15.28
CA LEU A 61 3.35 -5.49 14.11
C LEU A 61 2.88 -6.91 14.47
N ALA A 62 3.50 -7.52 15.48
CA ALA A 62 3.16 -8.87 15.96
C ALA A 62 1.74 -8.95 16.55
N LYS A 63 1.19 -7.82 17.04
CA LYS A 63 -0.02 -7.77 17.87
C LYS A 63 -1.27 -7.27 17.12
N GLN A 64 -1.14 -6.84 15.87
CA GLN A 64 -2.26 -6.28 15.10
C GLN A 64 -2.24 -6.71 13.64
N ALA A 65 -3.43 -6.72 13.02
CA ALA A 65 -3.55 -7.02 11.60
C ALA A 65 -3.32 -5.75 10.79
N PRO A 66 -2.60 -5.80 9.66
CA PRO A 66 -2.66 -4.74 8.67
C PRO A 66 -4.09 -4.50 8.18
N GLY A 67 -4.41 -3.25 7.89
CA GLY A 67 -5.65 -2.83 7.26
C GLY A 67 -5.46 -2.48 5.79
N PHE A 68 -6.55 -2.53 5.03
CA PHE A 68 -6.69 -2.00 3.69
C PHE A 68 -7.55 -0.74 3.73
N GLY A 69 -7.08 0.34 3.10
CA GLY A 69 -7.81 1.61 3.03
C GLY A 69 -8.29 2.11 4.40
N THR A 70 -9.59 2.38 4.50
CA THR A 70 -10.23 2.98 5.68
C THR A 70 -10.61 2.01 6.81
N GLY A 71 -10.35 0.69 6.70
CA GLY A 71 -10.49 -0.18 7.89
C GLY A 71 -10.72 -1.68 7.70
N THR A 72 -10.74 -2.23 6.49
CA THR A 72 -10.88 -3.69 6.32
C THR A 72 -9.58 -4.39 6.68
N THR A 73 -9.66 -5.41 7.54
CA THR A 73 -8.48 -6.21 7.91
C THR A 73 -7.94 -7.00 6.71
N LEU A 74 -6.63 -6.97 6.51
CA LEU A 74 -5.91 -7.89 5.65
C LEU A 74 -5.59 -9.18 6.42
N GLY A 75 -5.78 -10.32 5.78
CA GLY A 75 -5.47 -11.65 6.34
C GLY A 75 -3.98 -11.95 6.48
N TRP A 76 -3.16 -10.91 6.62
CA TRP A 76 -1.71 -10.99 6.59
C TRP A 76 -1.15 -11.56 7.88
N GLY A 77 -0.17 -12.46 7.77
CA GLY A 77 0.53 -13.02 8.93
C GLY A 77 1.93 -13.46 8.58
N CYS A 78 2.85 -13.27 9.52
CA CYS A 78 4.26 -13.66 9.39
C CYS A 78 4.69 -14.44 10.63
N TYR A 79 5.16 -15.66 10.43
CA TYR A 79 5.71 -16.50 11.50
C TYR A 79 7.20 -16.68 11.30
N VAL A 80 7.94 -16.68 12.40
CA VAL A 80 9.36 -17.01 12.43
C VAL A 80 9.55 -18.14 13.43
N LYS A 81 10.03 -19.29 12.98
CA LYS A 81 10.42 -20.39 13.86
C LYS A 81 11.92 -20.28 14.10
N VAL A 82 12.34 -20.20 15.36
CA VAL A 82 13.74 -20.22 15.80
C VAL A 82 13.92 -21.47 16.62
N ASP A 83 14.71 -22.41 16.12
CA ASP A 83 14.85 -23.76 16.66
C ASP A 83 13.46 -24.43 16.81
N ASN A 84 13.04 -24.71 18.05
CA ASN A 84 11.75 -25.33 18.33
C ASN A 84 10.65 -24.32 18.71
N THR A 85 10.96 -23.03 18.79
CA THR A 85 10.04 -22.00 19.25
C THR A 85 9.55 -21.14 18.08
N THR A 86 8.22 -21.06 17.92
CA THR A 86 7.60 -20.23 16.89
C THR A 86 7.14 -18.90 17.47
N TYR A 87 7.51 -17.82 16.79
CA TYR A 87 7.15 -16.43 17.08
C TYR A 87 6.27 -15.84 15.98
N ARG A 88 5.35 -14.97 16.36
CA ARG A 88 4.61 -14.10 15.44
C ARG A 88 5.44 -12.84 15.20
N ALA A 89 5.96 -12.70 13.99
CA ALA A 89 6.61 -11.47 13.53
C ALA A 89 5.60 -10.45 13.00
N MET A 90 4.44 -10.95 12.54
CA MET A 90 3.25 -10.17 12.24
C MET A 90 2.04 -10.99 12.63
N ARG A 91 0.96 -10.32 13.04
CA ARG A 91 -0.20 -10.98 13.63
C ARG A 91 -0.53 -12.32 12.99
N GLY A 92 -0.63 -13.31 13.85
CA GLY A 92 -1.06 -14.67 13.53
C GLY A 92 -1.86 -15.23 14.69
N ARG A 93 -2.70 -16.24 14.42
CA ARG A 93 -3.31 -17.07 15.48
C ARG A 93 -2.41 -18.28 15.76
N ASN A 94 -2.62 -18.91 16.92
CA ASN A 94 -2.11 -20.25 17.27
C ASN A 94 -0.62 -20.39 17.59
N ALA A 95 0.15 -19.29 17.61
CA ALA A 95 1.51 -19.29 18.13
C ALA A 95 1.51 -18.51 19.47
N ASP A 96 2.17 -19.07 20.47
CA ASP A 96 2.13 -18.53 21.83
C ASP A 96 3.07 -17.35 22.05
N ASN A 97 4.07 -17.17 21.18
CA ASN A 97 5.08 -16.13 21.31
C ASN A 97 4.88 -15.01 20.27
N ASP A 98 5.09 -13.78 20.70
CA ASP A 98 5.23 -12.61 19.83
C ASP A 98 6.71 -12.21 19.77
N THR A 99 7.15 -11.70 18.62
CA THR A 99 8.46 -11.05 18.57
C THR A 99 8.43 -9.75 19.38
N VAL A 100 9.52 -9.40 20.04
CA VAL A 100 9.64 -8.13 20.78
C VAL A 100 10.10 -7.03 19.83
N GLN A 101 9.19 -6.17 19.42
CA GLN A 101 9.51 -5.00 18.60
C GLN A 101 10.37 -4.01 19.40
N THR A 102 11.45 -3.52 18.81
CA THR A 102 12.39 -2.57 19.44
C THR A 102 12.38 -1.20 18.76
N GLN A 103 12.13 -1.15 17.46
CA GLN A 103 12.05 0.09 16.70
C GLN A 103 11.21 -0.09 15.43
N THR A 104 10.50 0.97 15.04
CA THR A 104 9.94 1.12 13.69
C THR A 104 10.50 2.39 13.08
N GLN A 105 11.10 2.28 11.91
CA GLN A 105 11.53 3.42 11.09
C GLN A 105 10.72 3.44 9.81
N PHE A 106 10.30 4.62 9.35
CA PHE A 106 9.82 4.79 7.99
C PHE A 106 10.64 5.82 7.22
N THR A 107 10.66 5.61 5.91
CA THR A 107 11.27 6.44 4.88
C THR A 107 10.21 6.68 3.79
N PRO A 108 10.49 7.52 2.78
CA PRO A 108 9.59 7.71 1.65
C PRO A 108 9.09 6.40 1.04
N THR A 109 9.96 5.39 0.89
CA THR A 109 9.61 4.11 0.22
C THR A 109 9.54 2.88 1.13
N ARG A 110 10.10 2.94 2.34
CA ARG A 110 10.24 1.77 3.23
C ARG A 110 9.68 1.97 4.62
N THR A 111 9.18 0.89 5.21
CA THR A 111 8.95 0.75 6.65
C THR A 111 9.78 -0.41 7.16
N ILE A 112 10.66 -0.14 8.13
CA ILE A 112 11.68 -1.04 8.63
C ILE A 112 11.40 -1.24 10.12
N ILE A 113 11.21 -2.48 10.53
CA ILE A 113 10.85 -2.85 11.90
C ILE A 113 11.94 -3.76 12.44
N ASN A 114 12.64 -3.28 13.47
CA ASN A 114 13.59 -4.07 14.23
C ASN A 114 12.82 -4.79 15.34
N SER A 115 13.02 -6.09 15.44
CA SER A 115 12.31 -6.95 16.38
C SER A 115 13.22 -8.09 16.84
N ARG A 116 12.83 -8.81 17.89
CA ARG A 116 13.58 -9.95 18.43
C ARG A 116 12.71 -11.18 18.59
N ALA A 117 13.21 -12.33 18.14
CA ALA A 117 12.62 -13.65 18.30
C ALA A 117 13.56 -14.52 19.14
N GLY A 118 13.51 -14.39 20.47
CA GLY A 118 14.43 -15.08 21.37
C GLY A 118 15.90 -14.73 21.05
N PRO A 119 16.75 -15.73 20.70
CA PRO A 119 18.18 -15.53 20.42
C PRO A 119 18.47 -14.95 19.01
N VAL A 120 17.44 -14.56 18.26
CA VAL A 120 17.59 -14.01 16.90
C VAL A 120 17.02 -12.60 16.83
N ASP A 121 17.82 -11.66 16.33
CA ASP A 121 17.36 -10.32 15.95
C ASP A 121 16.82 -10.36 14.51
N LEU A 122 15.70 -9.67 14.29
CA LEU A 122 14.97 -9.60 13.03
C LEU A 122 14.90 -8.16 12.53
N VAL A 123 15.11 -7.98 11.22
CA VAL A 123 14.80 -6.74 10.51
C VAL A 123 13.74 -7.04 9.45
N ILE A 124 12.51 -6.60 9.72
CA ILE A 124 11.36 -6.78 8.84
C ILE A 124 11.20 -5.49 8.03
N THR A 125 11.44 -5.55 6.73
CA THR A 125 11.34 -4.39 5.84
C THR A 125 10.21 -4.58 4.85
N PHE A 126 9.27 -3.64 4.85
CA PHE A 126 8.34 -3.46 3.76
C PHE A 126 8.87 -2.39 2.83
N LEU A 127 8.95 -2.73 1.54
CA LEU A 127 9.43 -1.84 0.50
C LEU A 127 8.35 -1.67 -0.56
N SER A 128 7.88 -0.44 -0.71
CA SER A 128 7.05 -0.02 -1.84
C SER A 128 7.93 0.74 -2.81
N ALA A 129 8.53 0.01 -3.75
CA ALA A 129 9.59 0.55 -4.59
C ALA A 129 9.11 1.72 -5.46
N LEU A 130 9.83 2.84 -5.35
CA LEU A 130 9.69 4.00 -6.23
C LEU A 130 11.04 4.22 -6.90
N ASP A 131 11.04 4.31 -8.22
CA ASP A 131 12.23 4.59 -9.00
C ASP A 131 12.04 5.87 -9.80
N LEU A 132 12.56 6.94 -9.22
CA LEU A 132 12.43 8.31 -9.69
C LEU A 132 13.81 9.01 -9.65
N THR A 133 14.86 8.22 -9.88
CA THR A 133 16.25 8.65 -9.79
C THR A 133 16.74 9.12 -11.18
N GLY A 134 17.04 10.41 -11.28
CA GLY A 134 17.76 11.03 -12.40
C GLY A 134 16.94 11.40 -13.65
N GLU A 135 17.42 12.40 -14.40
CA GLU A 135 16.85 12.87 -15.68
C GLU A 135 16.89 11.82 -16.82
N LYS A 136 17.50 10.65 -16.61
CA LYS A 136 17.78 9.65 -17.66
C LYS A 136 17.10 8.28 -17.48
N THR A 137 16.51 7.97 -16.33
CA THR A 137 15.92 6.65 -16.06
C THR A 137 14.59 6.77 -15.33
N ASN A 138 13.61 7.40 -15.99
CA ASN A 138 12.21 7.31 -15.56
C ASN A 138 11.65 5.93 -15.93
N ASP A 139 11.91 4.92 -15.10
CA ASP A 139 11.35 3.58 -15.29
C ASP A 139 9.87 3.55 -14.91
N LEU A 140 9.03 4.06 -15.83
CA LEU A 140 7.57 4.00 -15.71
C LEU A 140 7.05 2.56 -15.59
N VAL A 141 7.80 1.56 -16.07
CA VAL A 141 7.43 0.15 -15.88
C VAL A 141 7.52 -0.18 -14.40
N ARG A 142 8.66 0.06 -13.73
CA ARG A 142 8.81 -0.21 -12.29
C ARG A 142 7.85 0.61 -11.43
N LEU A 143 7.64 1.88 -11.78
CA LEU A 143 6.71 2.75 -11.08
C LEU A 143 5.27 2.22 -11.13
N SER A 144 4.83 1.72 -12.29
CA SER A 144 3.48 1.19 -12.51
C SER A 144 3.27 -0.27 -12.10
N LEU A 145 4.33 -1.00 -11.72
CA LEU A 145 4.18 -2.34 -11.14
C LEU A 145 3.40 -2.26 -9.81
N PRO A 146 2.30 -3.01 -9.65
CA PRO A 146 1.48 -2.98 -8.45
C PRO A 146 2.05 -3.88 -7.33
N PHE A 147 3.34 -4.19 -7.36
CA PHE A 147 3.97 -5.13 -6.42
C PHE A 147 4.82 -4.41 -5.39
N SER A 148 4.62 -4.76 -4.12
CA SER A 148 5.45 -4.36 -2.98
C SER A 148 6.21 -5.57 -2.45
N TYR A 149 7.28 -5.32 -1.71
CA TYR A 149 8.10 -6.37 -1.12
C TYR A 149 7.97 -6.42 0.40
N LEU A 150 8.06 -7.63 0.94
CA LEU A 150 8.35 -7.91 2.35
C LEU A 150 9.66 -8.68 2.40
N SER A 151 10.66 -8.15 3.10
CA SER A 151 11.88 -8.90 3.39
C SER A 151 12.07 -9.06 4.89
N VAL A 152 12.52 -10.24 5.30
CA VAL A 152 12.84 -10.54 6.70
C VAL A 152 14.31 -10.96 6.75
N SER A 153 15.11 -10.15 7.43
CA SER A 153 16.51 -10.46 7.73
C SER A 153 16.59 -11.02 9.14
N ALA A 154 17.41 -12.05 9.35
CA ALA A 154 17.63 -12.66 10.65
C ALA A 154 19.14 -12.82 10.95
N VAL A 155 19.54 -12.54 12.18
CA VAL A 155 20.93 -12.62 12.71
C VAL A 155 20.89 -13.17 14.13
N SER A 156 21.82 -14.06 14.50
CA SER A 156 21.96 -14.51 15.90
C SER A 156 22.45 -13.35 16.78
N ASN A 157 21.86 -13.22 17.97
CA ASN A 157 22.23 -12.21 18.98
C ASN A 157 22.89 -12.81 20.24
N ASP A 158 23.02 -14.14 20.31
CA ASP A 158 23.65 -14.87 21.42
C ASP A 158 24.97 -15.55 21.02
N GLY A 159 25.36 -15.47 19.74
CA GLY A 159 26.56 -16.10 19.20
C GLY A 159 26.38 -17.59 18.85
N GLY A 160 25.17 -18.13 19.03
CA GLY A 160 24.77 -19.47 18.62
C GLY A 160 24.35 -19.56 17.14
N SER A 161 24.15 -20.79 16.68
CA SER A 161 23.55 -21.09 15.38
C SER A 161 22.10 -21.51 15.57
N HIS A 162 21.17 -20.90 14.84
CA HIS A 162 19.74 -21.22 14.95
C HIS A 162 19.11 -21.55 13.60
N ALA A 163 18.27 -22.58 13.58
CA ALA A 163 17.45 -22.89 12.41
C ALA A 163 16.28 -21.91 12.33
N VAL A 164 16.18 -21.15 11.24
CA VAL A 164 15.13 -20.13 11.08
C VAL A 164 14.26 -20.37 9.86
N SER A 165 12.94 -20.48 10.06
CA SER A 165 11.97 -20.52 8.96
C SER A 165 11.02 -19.33 9.02
N VAL A 166 10.71 -18.72 7.87
CA VAL A 166 9.78 -17.59 7.75
C VAL A 166 8.59 -17.95 6.88
N GLY A 167 7.35 -17.69 7.34
CA GLY A 167 6.12 -17.97 6.58
C GLY A 167 5.19 -16.76 6.44
N TRP A 168 4.73 -16.44 5.22
CA TRP A 168 3.75 -15.36 4.93
C TRP A 168 2.36 -15.91 4.52
N ILE A 169 1.28 -15.31 5.02
CA ILE A 169 -0.12 -15.76 4.79
C ILE A 169 -0.98 -14.59 4.32
N THR A 170 -1.94 -14.79 3.40
CA THR A 170 -2.96 -13.78 3.00
C THR A 170 -4.36 -14.40 2.79
N SER A 171 -5.42 -13.63 3.03
CA SER A 171 -6.84 -13.96 2.76
C SER A 171 -7.63 -12.72 2.28
N ASP A 172 -8.58 -12.88 1.35
CA ASP A 172 -9.47 -11.81 0.82
C ASP A 172 -10.92 -11.90 1.40
N THR A 173 -11.97 -11.28 0.83
CA THR A 173 -13.31 -11.25 1.45
C THR A 173 -14.42 -11.94 0.65
N GLY A 174 -15.24 -12.73 1.36
CA GLY A 174 -16.67 -13.00 1.07
C GLY A 174 -17.00 -13.87 -0.14
N ASP A 175 -16.69 -13.39 -1.33
CA ASP A 175 -17.09 -14.01 -2.59
C ASP A 175 -16.24 -15.25 -2.90
N PRO A 176 -16.80 -16.25 -3.61
CA PRO A 176 -16.05 -17.42 -4.08
C PRO A 176 -14.82 -17.02 -4.87
N ALA A 177 -13.66 -17.55 -4.46
CA ALA A 177 -12.39 -17.31 -5.11
C ALA A 177 -11.82 -18.60 -5.69
N VAL A 178 -11.09 -18.47 -6.79
CA VAL A 178 -10.28 -19.52 -7.39
C VAL A 178 -8.81 -19.17 -7.19
N TRP A 179 -7.98 -20.19 -7.00
CA TRP A 179 -6.54 -19.98 -6.83
C TRP A 179 -5.72 -21.03 -7.55
N SER A 180 -4.46 -20.70 -7.79
CA SER A 180 -3.47 -21.61 -8.37
C SER A 180 -2.08 -21.31 -7.82
N THR A 181 -1.20 -22.29 -7.99
CA THR A 181 0.21 -22.17 -7.62
C THR A 181 1.08 -22.59 -8.80
N ASP A 182 1.96 -21.71 -9.25
CA ASP A 182 3.07 -22.06 -10.13
C ASP A 182 4.31 -22.37 -9.28
N ALA A 183 4.67 -23.64 -9.22
CA ALA A 183 5.84 -24.15 -8.51
C ALA A 183 6.83 -24.87 -9.45
N ASN A 184 6.78 -24.63 -10.77
CA ASN A 184 7.60 -25.37 -11.73
C ASN A 184 8.94 -24.68 -12.07
N GLY A 185 9.11 -23.41 -11.70
CA GLY A 185 10.33 -22.62 -11.98
C GLY A 185 11.18 -22.30 -10.76
N SER A 186 12.13 -21.37 -10.91
CA SER A 186 12.93 -20.79 -9.83
C SER A 186 12.16 -19.80 -8.94
N ILE A 187 10.94 -19.42 -9.34
CA ILE A 187 10.06 -18.52 -8.58
C ILE A 187 8.77 -19.30 -8.31
N LEU A 188 8.34 -19.27 -7.05
CA LEU A 188 7.05 -19.77 -6.61
C LEU A 188 6.04 -18.64 -6.70
N ILE A 189 4.88 -18.86 -7.30
CA ILE A 189 3.83 -17.86 -7.45
C ILE A 189 2.49 -18.45 -7.02
N HIS A 190 1.92 -17.90 -5.97
CA HIS A 190 0.51 -18.07 -5.61
C HIS A 190 -0.33 -16.98 -6.26
N GLN A 191 -1.49 -17.37 -6.77
CA GLN A 191 -2.44 -16.49 -7.45
C GLN A 191 -3.84 -16.76 -6.92
N ILE A 192 -4.60 -15.73 -6.60
CA ILE A 192 -6.01 -15.83 -6.24
C ILE A 192 -6.82 -14.73 -6.93
N SER A 193 -7.98 -15.09 -7.46
CA SER A 193 -8.92 -14.17 -8.09
C SER A 193 -10.35 -14.57 -7.74
N LEU A 194 -11.30 -13.64 -7.88
CA LEU A 194 -12.72 -14.00 -7.75
C LEU A 194 -13.13 -14.99 -8.84
N GLN A 195 -13.97 -15.95 -8.49
CA GLN A 195 -14.56 -16.89 -9.44
C GLN A 195 -15.48 -16.15 -10.44
N ASN A 196 -16.17 -15.11 -9.97
CA ASN A 196 -17.06 -14.26 -10.77
C ASN A 196 -16.61 -12.80 -10.71
N PRO A 197 -15.54 -12.41 -11.44
CA PRO A 197 -15.03 -11.06 -11.41
C PRO A 197 -16.01 -10.06 -12.03
N ARG A 198 -16.05 -8.85 -11.47
CA ARG A 198 -16.87 -7.72 -11.93
C ARG A 198 -15.95 -6.55 -12.29
N PRO A 199 -15.47 -6.48 -13.55
CA PRO A 199 -14.56 -5.42 -13.99
C PRO A 199 -15.09 -4.02 -13.69
N TYR A 200 -14.18 -3.13 -13.27
CA TYR A 200 -14.46 -1.72 -12.96
C TYR A 200 -15.48 -1.49 -11.83
N SER A 201 -15.57 -2.40 -10.86
CA SER A 201 -16.43 -2.24 -9.68
C SER A 201 -15.68 -2.47 -8.38
N GLU A 202 -16.07 -1.74 -7.33
CA GLU A 202 -15.48 -1.85 -6.00
C GLU A 202 -16.51 -2.38 -4.99
N ALA A 203 -16.00 -3.06 -3.96
CA ALA A 203 -16.71 -3.26 -2.70
C ALA A 203 -15.74 -3.04 -1.52
N GLN A 204 -16.12 -2.15 -0.59
CA GLN A 204 -15.28 -1.71 0.53
C GLN A 204 -13.86 -1.26 0.11
N GLN A 205 -13.79 -0.44 -0.93
CA GLN A 205 -12.64 0.18 -1.59
C GLN A 205 -11.75 -0.81 -2.36
N ARG A 206 -12.19 -2.08 -2.50
CA ARG A 206 -11.45 -3.15 -3.17
C ARG A 206 -12.04 -3.47 -4.53
N ALA A 207 -11.17 -3.59 -5.53
CA ALA A 207 -11.55 -4.03 -6.85
C ALA A 207 -12.18 -5.43 -6.78
N GLN A 208 -13.30 -5.59 -7.48
CA GLN A 208 -14.01 -6.86 -7.63
C GLN A 208 -13.53 -7.65 -8.86
N TRP A 209 -12.31 -7.40 -9.34
CA TRP A 209 -11.65 -8.13 -10.42
C TRP A 209 -10.14 -7.95 -10.31
N GLY A 210 -9.41 -8.82 -11.01
CA GLY A 210 -7.96 -8.89 -10.94
C GLY A 210 -7.49 -10.11 -10.15
N THR A 211 -6.19 -10.15 -9.95
CA THR A 211 -5.51 -11.26 -9.31
C THR A 211 -4.56 -10.73 -8.26
N VAL A 212 -4.65 -11.29 -7.05
CA VAL A 212 -3.68 -11.07 -5.99
C VAL A 212 -2.57 -12.10 -6.16
N TYR A 213 -1.33 -11.62 -6.10
CA TYR A 213 -0.13 -12.43 -6.22
C TYR A 213 0.65 -12.43 -4.92
N LEU A 214 1.21 -13.59 -4.58
CA LEU A 214 2.26 -13.75 -3.58
C LEU A 214 3.35 -14.61 -4.19
N ALA A 215 4.57 -14.09 -4.25
CA ALA A 215 5.68 -14.78 -4.89
C ALA A 215 6.98 -14.65 -4.11
N ALA A 216 7.87 -15.62 -4.31
CA ALA A 216 9.24 -15.60 -3.77
C ALA A 216 10.16 -16.47 -4.63
N ASN A 217 11.47 -16.21 -4.54
CA ASN A 217 12.47 -17.12 -5.08
C ASN A 217 12.35 -18.50 -4.42
N ARG A 218 12.66 -19.56 -5.16
CA ARG A 218 12.71 -20.92 -4.64
C ARG A 218 14.15 -21.32 -4.35
N THR A 219 14.38 -21.64 -3.10
CA THR A 219 15.58 -22.31 -2.60
C THR A 219 15.26 -23.78 -2.30
N SER A 220 16.26 -24.58 -1.96
CA SER A 220 16.07 -25.96 -1.48
C SER A 220 15.21 -26.03 -0.21
N GLY A 221 15.26 -24.99 0.64
CA GLY A 221 14.47 -24.84 1.85
C GLY A 221 13.09 -24.21 1.63
N THR A 222 12.67 -23.96 0.38
CA THR A 222 11.37 -23.37 0.11
C THR A 222 10.28 -24.43 0.08
N THR A 223 9.29 -24.29 0.96
CA THR A 223 8.07 -25.09 0.98
C THR A 223 6.84 -24.19 0.85
N TRP A 224 5.71 -24.75 0.41
CA TRP A 224 4.50 -23.97 0.19
C TRP A 224 3.25 -24.77 0.48
N GLN A 225 2.13 -24.09 0.69
CA GLN A 225 0.85 -24.75 0.86
C GLN A 225 -0.29 -23.77 0.56
N THR A 226 -1.33 -24.25 -0.10
CA THR A 226 -2.65 -23.62 -0.03
C THR A 226 -3.61 -24.51 0.76
N GLY A 227 -4.56 -23.91 1.46
CA GLY A 227 -5.49 -24.66 2.31
C GLY A 227 -6.25 -23.81 3.32
N VAL A 228 -6.95 -24.48 4.24
CA VAL A 228 -7.63 -23.84 5.38
C VAL A 228 -6.59 -23.22 6.32
N GLU A 229 -6.78 -21.96 6.71
CA GLU A 229 -5.83 -21.16 7.49
C GLU A 229 -5.34 -21.86 8.76
N ILE A 230 -6.23 -22.54 9.50
CA ILE A 230 -5.87 -23.20 10.75
C ILE A 230 -4.92 -24.38 10.51
N ASN A 231 -5.12 -25.11 9.41
CA ASN A 231 -4.30 -26.26 9.05
C ASN A 231 -2.93 -25.80 8.57
N VAL A 232 -2.89 -24.84 7.63
CA VAL A 232 -1.64 -24.31 7.07
C VAL A 232 -0.77 -23.70 8.17
N ARG A 233 -1.35 -22.90 9.06
CA ARG A 233 -0.63 -22.32 10.21
C ARG A 233 -0.12 -23.41 11.16
N SER A 234 -0.96 -24.37 11.50
CA SER A 234 -0.58 -25.44 12.44
C SER A 234 0.54 -26.32 11.88
N THR A 235 0.57 -26.57 10.57
CA THR A 235 1.67 -27.26 9.91
C THR A 235 2.98 -26.52 10.15
N PHE A 236 3.03 -25.23 9.78
CA PHE A 236 4.25 -24.43 9.95
C PHE A 236 4.69 -24.31 11.42
N ILE A 237 3.76 -24.09 12.34
CA ILE A 237 4.08 -23.96 13.77
C ILE A 237 4.74 -25.24 14.30
N LYS A 238 4.25 -26.41 13.87
CA LYS A 238 4.79 -27.71 14.28
C LYS A 238 6.15 -28.01 13.65
N SER A 239 6.30 -27.84 12.34
CA SER A 239 7.47 -28.35 11.61
C SER A 239 8.45 -27.28 11.09
N GLY A 240 8.08 -26.00 11.10
CA GLY A 240 8.83 -24.94 10.40
C GLY A 240 8.70 -24.98 8.87
N THR A 241 7.98 -25.98 8.35
CA THR A 241 7.84 -26.25 6.92
C THR A 241 6.38 -26.39 6.53
N LEU A 242 6.11 -26.42 5.23
CA LEU A 242 4.79 -26.65 4.63
C LEU A 242 4.79 -27.95 3.80
N THR A 243 3.60 -28.43 3.43
CA THR A 243 3.43 -29.76 2.83
C THR A 243 3.63 -29.83 1.31
N ASN A 244 3.88 -28.71 0.63
CA ASN A 244 3.96 -28.61 -0.83
C ASN A 244 2.68 -29.09 -1.54
N THR A 245 1.53 -28.69 -0.98
CA THR A 245 0.21 -29.13 -1.48
C THR A 245 -0.64 -27.96 -1.94
N LEU A 246 -1.34 -28.18 -3.05
CA LEU A 246 -2.40 -27.32 -3.56
C LEU A 246 -3.75 -27.82 -3.04
N ASP A 247 -4.47 -26.96 -2.34
CA ASP A 247 -5.91 -27.10 -2.12
C ASP A 247 -6.65 -26.81 -3.42
N THR A 248 -7.56 -27.70 -3.82
CA THR A 248 -8.38 -27.56 -5.03
C THR A 248 -9.86 -27.33 -4.72
N ASP A 249 -10.23 -27.23 -3.44
CA ASP A 249 -11.60 -26.99 -2.98
C ASP A 249 -11.88 -25.48 -2.91
N PHE A 250 -12.11 -24.87 -4.09
CA PHE A 250 -12.38 -23.44 -4.23
C PHE A 250 -13.63 -22.99 -3.48
N ARG A 251 -13.51 -21.88 -2.74
CA ARG A 251 -14.56 -21.40 -1.83
C ARG A 251 -14.48 -19.91 -1.57
N GLY A 252 -15.53 -19.36 -0.99
CA GLY A 252 -15.56 -17.97 -0.53
C GLY A 252 -14.68 -17.78 0.68
N VAL A 253 -14.10 -16.59 0.84
CA VAL A 253 -13.08 -16.43 1.89
C VAL A 253 -13.62 -16.53 3.31
N GLY A 254 -14.92 -16.29 3.50
CA GLY A 254 -15.60 -16.52 4.78
C GLY A 254 -15.77 -18.00 5.15
N ASP A 255 -15.65 -18.92 4.19
CA ASP A 255 -15.75 -20.37 4.38
C ASP A 255 -14.34 -20.97 4.47
N ARG A 256 -14.01 -21.57 5.62
CA ARG A 256 -12.74 -22.29 5.87
C ARG A 256 -11.53 -21.57 5.26
N TRP A 257 -11.26 -20.37 5.80
CA TRP A 257 -10.49 -19.30 5.17
C TRP A 257 -9.34 -19.81 4.28
N PRO A 258 -9.46 -19.69 2.94
CA PRO A 258 -8.38 -20.05 2.03
C PRO A 258 -7.14 -19.20 2.34
N THR A 259 -6.03 -19.89 2.52
CA THR A 259 -4.72 -19.33 2.86
C THR A 259 -3.72 -19.82 1.85
N MET A 260 -2.89 -18.90 1.35
CA MET A 260 -1.72 -19.21 0.53
C MET A 260 -0.48 -18.89 1.35
N ALA A 261 0.39 -19.87 1.50
CA ALA A 261 1.60 -19.74 2.30
C ALA A 261 2.85 -20.15 1.52
N ILE A 262 3.91 -19.39 1.74
CA ILE A 262 5.28 -19.70 1.35
C ILE A 262 6.10 -19.72 2.63
N ALA A 263 6.87 -20.77 2.84
CA ALA A 263 7.82 -20.92 3.92
C ALA A 263 9.23 -21.07 3.35
N GLN A 264 10.20 -20.35 3.90
CA GLN A 264 11.60 -20.45 3.51
C GLN A 264 12.45 -20.74 4.75
N ASP A 265 13.23 -21.82 4.67
CA ASP A 265 14.28 -22.14 5.63
C ASP A 265 15.55 -21.34 5.30
N LEU A 266 15.98 -20.53 6.25
CA LEU A 266 17.21 -19.74 6.22
C LEU A 266 18.44 -20.55 6.66
N GLY A 267 18.23 -21.80 7.10
CA GLY A 267 19.27 -22.65 7.66
C GLY A 267 19.78 -22.13 9.00
N ASP A 268 21.03 -22.48 9.27
CA ASP A 268 21.78 -22.14 10.47
C ASP A 268 22.28 -20.69 10.44
N ILE A 269 21.64 -19.81 11.22
CA ILE A 269 21.98 -18.39 11.30
C ILE A 269 22.94 -18.14 12.46
N ALA A 270 24.12 -17.61 12.13
CA ALA A 270 25.11 -17.09 13.07
C ALA A 270 25.23 -15.55 12.93
N THR A 271 26.44 -15.01 12.81
CA THR A 271 26.68 -13.55 12.75
C THR A 271 26.37 -12.90 11.40
N GLN A 272 26.33 -13.68 10.31
CA GLN A 272 25.97 -13.17 8.99
C GLN A 272 24.45 -13.18 8.79
N ALA A 273 23.89 -12.03 8.43
CA ALA A 273 22.48 -11.89 8.13
C ALA A 273 22.05 -12.76 6.95
N GLN A 274 21.00 -13.54 7.15
CA GLN A 274 20.28 -14.23 6.08
C GLN A 274 18.95 -13.52 5.82
N VAL A 275 18.57 -13.38 4.55
CA VAL A 275 17.40 -12.60 4.14
C VAL A 275 16.49 -13.42 3.24
N VAL A 276 15.21 -13.41 3.57
CA VAL A 276 14.13 -13.85 2.69
C VAL A 276 13.38 -12.66 2.12
N THR A 277 12.87 -12.78 0.90
CA THR A 277 12.07 -11.74 0.24
C THR A 277 10.85 -12.35 -0.42
N PHE A 278 9.71 -11.71 -0.17
CA PHE A 278 8.42 -11.99 -0.80
C PHE A 278 7.96 -10.76 -1.58
N ALA A 279 7.41 -10.97 -2.77
CA ALA A 279 6.70 -9.96 -3.54
C ALA A 279 5.20 -10.21 -3.43
N LEU A 280 4.42 -9.14 -3.24
CA LEU A 280 2.97 -9.22 -3.15
C LEU A 280 2.31 -8.03 -3.83
N GLY A 281 1.13 -8.23 -4.40
CA GLY A 281 0.40 -7.15 -5.04
C GLY A 281 -0.87 -7.60 -5.73
N HIS A 282 -1.65 -6.63 -6.20
CA HIS A 282 -2.89 -6.86 -6.91
C HIS A 282 -2.82 -6.25 -8.32
N SER A 283 -2.91 -7.10 -9.34
CA SER A 283 -2.87 -6.66 -10.74
C SER A 283 -4.20 -6.86 -11.43
N ARG A 284 -4.51 -5.98 -12.37
CA ARG A 284 -5.75 -5.94 -13.14
C ARG A 284 -5.45 -5.53 -14.57
N ASP A 285 -6.11 -6.21 -15.51
CA ASP A 285 -6.13 -5.83 -16.91
C ASP A 285 -7.51 -6.18 -17.49
N PRO A 286 -8.26 -5.21 -18.05
CA PRO A 286 -8.02 -3.76 -18.01
C PRO A 286 -8.15 -3.18 -16.59
N ALA A 287 -7.50 -2.05 -16.35
CA ALA A 287 -7.43 -1.39 -15.04
C ALA A 287 -8.37 -0.20 -14.90
N VAL A 288 -8.52 0.61 -15.95
CA VAL A 288 -9.36 1.82 -15.96
C VAL A 288 -10.26 1.82 -17.20
N LYS A 289 -11.55 2.10 -17.00
CA LYS A 289 -12.48 2.34 -18.10
C LYS A 289 -12.51 3.83 -18.38
N TYR A 290 -11.92 4.25 -19.50
CA TYR A 290 -11.75 5.65 -19.86
C TYR A 290 -12.73 6.06 -20.97
N PHE A 291 -13.57 7.07 -20.72
CA PHE A 291 -14.43 7.66 -21.75
C PHE A 291 -13.74 8.91 -22.33
N SER A 292 -13.44 8.88 -23.62
CA SER A 292 -12.78 9.96 -24.36
C SER A 292 -13.62 10.36 -25.57
N GLU A 293 -13.24 11.42 -26.29
CA GLU A 293 -13.88 11.77 -27.57
C GLU A 293 -13.76 10.66 -28.61
N ALA A 294 -12.67 9.88 -28.56
CA ALA A 294 -12.46 8.70 -29.40
C ALA A 294 -13.32 7.48 -28.99
N GLY A 295 -14.10 7.59 -27.91
CA GLY A 295 -14.96 6.54 -27.38
C GLY A 295 -14.46 5.92 -26.07
N VAL A 296 -15.04 4.77 -25.72
CA VAL A 296 -14.70 4.00 -24.52
C VAL A 296 -13.41 3.22 -24.75
N GLN A 297 -12.43 3.41 -23.87
CA GLN A 297 -11.15 2.74 -23.88
C GLN A 297 -11.00 1.88 -22.62
N ALA A 298 -10.51 0.64 -22.81
CA ALA A 298 -10.15 -0.27 -21.73
C ALA A 298 -8.64 -0.14 -21.49
N ARG A 299 -8.25 0.71 -20.56
CA ARG A 299 -6.84 1.07 -20.36
C ARG A 299 -6.13 0.06 -19.48
N SER A 300 -4.92 -0.32 -19.88
CA SER A 300 -4.04 -1.25 -19.17
C SER A 300 -3.03 -0.49 -18.31
N LEU A 301 -2.56 -1.09 -17.21
CA LEU A 301 -1.47 -0.51 -16.42
C LEU A 301 -0.19 -0.42 -17.24
N TYR A 302 0.59 0.64 -17.07
CA TYR A 302 1.73 0.96 -17.94
C TYR A 302 2.76 -0.17 -18.03
N PHE A 303 2.98 -0.95 -16.96
CA PHE A 303 3.94 -2.06 -16.97
C PHE A 303 3.63 -3.10 -18.06
N ARG A 304 2.38 -3.17 -18.51
CA ARG A 304 1.93 -4.04 -19.59
C ARG A 304 2.54 -3.68 -20.94
N SER A 305 3.13 -2.49 -21.11
CA SER A 305 3.98 -2.17 -22.27
C SER A 305 5.17 -3.12 -22.41
N LYS A 306 5.75 -3.55 -21.29
CA LYS A 306 6.89 -4.46 -21.26
C LYS A 306 6.45 -5.92 -21.14
N PHE A 307 5.41 -6.18 -20.36
CA PHE A 307 4.99 -7.54 -20.01
C PHE A 307 3.63 -7.88 -20.61
N SER A 308 3.61 -8.86 -21.50
CA SER A 308 2.38 -9.44 -22.06
C SER A 308 1.63 -10.35 -21.07
N SER A 309 2.29 -10.76 -19.99
CA SER A 309 1.72 -11.59 -18.92
C SER A 309 2.00 -10.99 -17.55
N GLU A 310 0.98 -10.94 -16.68
CA GLU A 310 1.12 -10.50 -15.29
C GLU A 310 2.04 -11.44 -14.52
N VAL A 311 2.03 -12.73 -14.84
CA VAL A 311 2.94 -13.71 -14.23
C VAL A 311 4.38 -13.38 -14.54
N ASP A 312 4.69 -12.92 -15.76
CA ASP A 312 6.05 -12.48 -16.11
C ASP A 312 6.44 -11.18 -15.40
N ALA A 313 5.48 -10.26 -15.20
CA ALA A 313 5.70 -9.07 -14.39
C ALA A 313 5.97 -9.42 -12.91
N VAL A 314 5.29 -10.43 -12.35
CA VAL A 314 5.55 -10.94 -10.99
C VAL A 314 6.94 -11.55 -10.90
N ARG A 315 7.33 -12.38 -11.89
CA ARG A 315 8.68 -12.96 -11.94
C ARG A 315 9.74 -11.88 -12.00
N TYR A 316 9.53 -10.86 -12.84
CA TYR A 316 10.40 -9.70 -12.90
C TYR A 316 10.51 -9.00 -11.55
N ALA A 317 9.40 -8.72 -10.87
CA ALA A 317 9.42 -8.06 -9.56
C ALA A 317 10.29 -8.85 -8.56
N VAL A 318 10.11 -10.17 -8.47
CA VAL A 318 10.93 -11.01 -7.57
C VAL A 318 12.43 -10.92 -7.90
N TYR A 319 12.81 -10.95 -9.18
CA TYR A 319 14.22 -10.81 -9.59
C TYR A 319 14.77 -9.39 -9.40
N ASP A 320 13.92 -8.37 -9.52
CA ASP A 320 14.32 -6.96 -9.49
C ASP A 320 14.47 -6.41 -8.07
N TYR A 321 14.21 -7.21 -7.03
CA TYR A 321 14.21 -6.75 -5.63
C TYR A 321 15.43 -5.91 -5.25
N ASP A 322 16.64 -6.40 -5.54
CA ASP A 322 17.88 -5.70 -5.14
C ASP A 322 18.04 -4.36 -5.87
N ASN A 323 17.73 -4.32 -7.17
CA ASN A 323 17.73 -3.08 -7.94
C ASN A 323 16.66 -2.10 -7.45
N ALA A 324 15.44 -2.60 -7.20
CA ALA A 324 14.32 -1.81 -6.71
C ALA A 324 14.62 -1.24 -5.32
N ARG A 325 15.27 -2.02 -4.44
CA ARG A 325 15.74 -1.59 -3.12
C ARG A 325 16.82 -0.53 -3.23
N ALA A 326 17.81 -0.72 -4.11
CA ALA A 326 18.89 0.25 -4.32
C ALA A 326 18.34 1.60 -4.83
N ALA A 327 17.50 1.58 -5.88
CA ALA A 327 16.86 2.77 -6.43
C ALA A 327 15.98 3.48 -5.39
N SER A 328 15.27 2.72 -4.57
CA SER A 328 14.43 3.28 -3.50
C SER A 328 15.25 3.93 -2.38
N ILE A 329 16.42 3.36 -2.01
CA ILE A 329 17.35 3.98 -1.06
C ILE A 329 17.91 5.28 -1.62
N GLU A 330 18.30 5.30 -2.89
CA GLU A 330 18.79 6.51 -3.55
C GLU A 330 17.71 7.60 -3.59
N PHE A 331 16.48 7.23 -3.97
CA PHE A 331 15.35 8.14 -3.96
C PHE A 331 15.02 8.66 -2.55
N ASP A 332 14.98 7.78 -1.55
CA ASP A 332 14.78 8.15 -0.14
C ASP A 332 15.84 9.18 0.30
N ASN A 333 17.11 8.92 0.01
CA ASN A 333 18.21 9.82 0.38
C ASN A 333 18.08 11.18 -0.31
N ARG A 334 17.76 11.20 -1.61
CA ARG A 334 17.60 12.44 -2.37
C ARG A 334 16.50 13.32 -1.77
N ILE A 335 15.28 12.78 -1.64
CA ILE A 335 14.13 13.59 -1.18
C ILE A 335 14.29 14.02 0.28
N GLN A 336 14.85 13.16 1.14
CA GLN A 336 15.10 13.49 2.53
C GLN A 336 16.17 14.57 2.66
N ASN A 337 17.28 14.48 1.92
CA ASN A 337 18.34 15.48 1.95
C ASN A 337 17.87 16.82 1.42
N ASP A 338 17.05 16.84 0.36
CA ASP A 338 16.51 18.09 -0.19
C ASP A 338 15.49 18.73 0.76
N ALA A 339 14.59 17.94 1.36
CA ALA A 339 13.61 18.43 2.32
C ALA A 339 14.26 18.91 3.64
N ALA A 340 15.31 18.21 4.11
CA ALA A 340 16.01 18.57 5.34
C ALA A 340 16.75 19.91 5.28
N ARG A 341 17.01 20.46 4.09
CA ARG A 341 17.55 21.82 3.91
C ARG A 341 16.60 22.91 4.44
N TYR A 342 15.30 22.60 4.52
CA TYR A 342 14.30 23.51 5.06
C TYR A 342 14.08 23.27 6.57
N SER A 343 13.74 22.03 6.95
CA SER A 343 13.75 21.59 8.35
C SER A 343 13.66 20.06 8.47
N PRO A 344 14.11 19.47 9.60
CA PRO A 344 13.90 18.05 9.90
C PRO A 344 12.42 17.65 9.99
N ASP A 345 11.55 18.53 10.50
CA ASP A 345 10.12 18.28 10.61
C ASP A 345 9.47 18.21 9.22
N TYR A 346 9.87 19.11 8.31
CA TYR A 346 9.40 19.08 6.92
C TYR A 346 9.83 17.80 6.22
N ALA A 347 11.10 17.40 6.37
CA ALA A 347 11.59 16.12 5.85
C ALA A 347 10.78 14.93 6.37
N SER A 348 10.43 14.95 7.66
CA SER A 348 9.61 13.90 8.29
C SER A 348 8.20 13.81 7.69
N VAL A 349 7.54 14.94 7.43
CA VAL A 349 6.23 14.98 6.79
C VAL A 349 6.30 14.53 5.33
N VAL A 350 7.31 15.00 4.58
CA VAL A 350 7.54 14.61 3.19
C VAL A 350 7.75 13.09 3.08
N ALA A 351 8.50 12.50 4.01
CA ALA A 351 8.71 11.05 4.06
C ALA A 351 7.41 10.27 4.18
N LEU A 352 6.48 10.71 5.03
CA LEU A 352 5.19 10.04 5.19
C LEU A 352 4.26 10.28 3.98
N ALA A 353 4.23 11.50 3.47
CA ALA A 353 3.32 11.91 2.39
C ALA A 353 3.67 11.29 1.02
N THR A 354 4.95 10.97 0.79
CA THR A 354 5.42 10.44 -0.51
C THR A 354 4.67 9.18 -0.94
N ARG A 355 4.59 8.15 -0.07
CA ARG A 355 3.86 6.92 -0.39
C ARG A 355 2.35 7.13 -0.55
N GLN A 356 1.77 8.10 0.16
CA GLN A 356 0.34 8.43 0.01
C GLN A 356 0.07 9.02 -1.37
N ALA A 357 0.90 9.95 -1.83
CA ALA A 357 0.78 10.55 -3.15
C ALA A 357 0.91 9.48 -4.25
N PHE A 358 1.96 8.66 -4.22
CA PHE A 358 2.20 7.66 -5.28
C PHE A 358 1.24 6.47 -5.26
N ALA A 359 0.70 6.07 -4.10
CA ALA A 359 -0.31 5.01 -4.07
C ALA A 359 -1.69 5.48 -4.51
N SER A 360 -1.92 6.80 -4.59
CA SER A 360 -3.16 7.33 -5.16
C SER A 360 -3.18 7.23 -6.68
N ILE A 361 -2.04 7.08 -7.36
CA ILE A 361 -1.95 7.17 -8.82
C ILE A 361 -1.93 5.80 -9.52
N GLU A 362 -2.46 5.75 -10.73
CA GLU A 362 -2.19 4.67 -11.69
C GLU A 362 -1.83 5.24 -13.06
N ILE A 363 -0.71 4.79 -13.61
CA ILE A 363 -0.25 5.14 -14.96
C ILE A 363 -0.77 4.06 -15.90
N THR A 364 -1.42 4.48 -16.97
CA THR A 364 -2.10 3.60 -17.91
C THR A 364 -1.78 3.97 -19.35
N LEU A 365 -2.01 3.01 -20.25
CA LEU A 365 -1.86 3.17 -21.69
C LEU A 365 -2.96 2.36 -22.41
N ASN A 366 -3.08 2.57 -23.71
CA ASN A 366 -3.92 1.73 -24.57
C ASN A 366 -3.10 0.55 -25.12
N GLY A 367 -3.71 -0.64 -25.22
CA GLY A 367 -3.02 -1.85 -25.68
C GLY A 367 -2.04 -2.46 -24.65
N THR A 368 -1.36 -3.54 -25.03
CA THR A 368 -0.36 -4.23 -24.19
C THR A 368 0.75 -4.83 -25.05
N GLY A 369 1.90 -5.12 -24.43
CA GLY A 369 3.07 -5.70 -25.08
C GLY A 369 3.48 -4.92 -26.35
N PRO A 370 3.74 -5.61 -27.48
CA PRO A 370 4.07 -4.95 -28.74
C PRO A 370 3.00 -4.00 -29.30
N ALA A 371 1.75 -4.12 -28.84
CA ALA A 371 0.63 -3.27 -29.26
C ALA A 371 0.36 -2.11 -28.27
N ALA A 372 1.18 -1.94 -27.24
CA ALA A 372 1.04 -0.85 -26.29
C ALA A 372 1.36 0.49 -26.96
N ASP A 373 0.44 1.45 -26.83
CA ASP A 373 0.62 2.81 -27.31
C ASP A 373 1.39 3.65 -26.28
N LEU A 374 2.67 3.84 -26.53
CA LEU A 374 3.56 4.63 -25.67
C LEU A 374 3.41 6.15 -25.87
N GLN A 375 2.60 6.59 -26.83
CA GLN A 375 2.30 8.01 -27.06
C GLN A 375 1.02 8.43 -26.31
N ASP A 376 0.11 7.49 -26.03
CA ASP A 376 -1.10 7.71 -25.26
C ASP A 376 -0.95 7.21 -23.81
N ILE A 377 -0.14 7.92 -23.02
CA ILE A 377 0.03 7.63 -21.58
C ILE A 377 -0.90 8.54 -20.77
N LYS A 378 -1.66 7.95 -19.85
CA LYS A 378 -2.57 8.65 -18.94
C LYS A 378 -2.23 8.35 -17.49
N LEU A 379 -2.42 9.31 -16.61
CA LEU A 379 -2.34 9.12 -15.17
C LEU A 379 -3.69 9.45 -14.54
N PHE A 380 -4.17 8.58 -13.67
CA PHE A 380 -5.40 8.76 -12.91
C PHE A 380 -5.11 8.70 -11.41
N THR A 381 -5.89 9.41 -10.60
CA THR A 381 -5.83 9.32 -9.15
C THR A 381 -7.10 8.74 -8.54
N LYS A 382 -6.95 8.01 -7.43
CA LYS A 382 -8.02 7.58 -6.53
C LYS A 382 -7.89 8.33 -5.21
N ASP A 383 -8.97 8.97 -4.78
CA ASP A 383 -9.09 9.41 -3.40
C ASP A 383 -9.48 8.24 -2.49
N ALA A 384 -8.58 7.88 -1.57
CA ALA A 384 -8.76 6.77 -0.64
C ALA A 384 -9.71 7.09 0.54
N ALA A 385 -10.07 8.36 0.76
CA ALA A 385 -11.04 8.77 1.79
C ALA A 385 -12.49 8.49 1.38
N VAL A 386 -12.72 8.15 0.11
CA VAL A 386 -14.04 8.04 -0.51
C VAL A 386 -14.54 6.60 -0.49
N ASN A 387 -15.80 6.40 -0.14
CA ASN A 387 -16.43 5.08 -0.19
C ASN A 387 -17.02 4.77 -1.58
N ASP A 388 -17.23 3.48 -1.84
CA ASP A 388 -17.52 2.92 -3.17
C ASP A 388 -18.92 3.24 -3.70
N ILE A 389 -19.78 3.78 -2.84
CA ILE A 389 -21.15 4.17 -3.18
C ILE A 389 -21.22 5.57 -3.80
N GLY A 390 -20.12 6.32 -3.81
CA GLY A 390 -20.08 7.67 -4.38
C GLY A 390 -21.00 8.67 -3.66
N ASP A 391 -21.52 8.29 -2.49
CA ASP A 391 -22.39 9.13 -1.64
C ASP A 391 -21.59 10.19 -0.88
N SER A 392 -20.27 10.09 -0.90
CA SER A 392 -19.42 11.16 -0.44
C SER A 392 -19.63 12.38 -1.32
N ARG A 393 -20.11 13.46 -0.71
CA ARG A 393 -19.98 14.81 -1.27
C ARG A 393 -18.52 15.19 -1.55
N ASP A 394 -17.55 14.39 -1.10
CA ASP A 394 -16.13 14.65 -1.06
C ASP A 394 -15.32 13.59 -1.85
N GLY A 395 -15.90 12.93 -2.87
CA GLY A 395 -15.21 11.81 -3.49
C GLY A 395 -15.38 11.58 -4.99
N VAL A 396 -14.24 11.59 -5.67
CA VAL A 396 -14.14 11.78 -7.11
C VAL A 396 -12.93 11.03 -7.66
N PHE A 397 -13.10 10.46 -8.86
CA PHE A 397 -12.06 9.85 -9.66
C PHE A 397 -11.25 10.97 -10.33
N SER A 398 -9.95 11.06 -10.05
CA SER A 398 -9.05 12.09 -10.60
C SER A 398 -9.62 13.51 -10.51
N SER A 399 -9.65 14.09 -9.32
CA SER A 399 -10.10 15.46 -9.13
C SER A 399 -8.98 16.48 -9.21
N VAL A 400 -9.31 17.71 -9.62
CA VAL A 400 -8.34 18.79 -9.79
C VAL A 400 -7.70 19.19 -8.47
N ASP A 401 -8.45 19.22 -7.38
CA ASP A 401 -7.94 19.49 -6.02
C ASP A 401 -6.99 18.40 -5.53
N SER A 402 -7.31 17.12 -5.76
CA SER A 402 -6.41 16.01 -5.45
C SER A 402 -5.13 16.09 -6.29
N LEU A 403 -5.27 16.31 -7.60
CA LEU A 403 -4.13 16.46 -8.51
C LEU A 403 -3.26 17.66 -8.11
N TYR A 404 -3.86 18.81 -7.81
CA TYR A 404 -3.16 20.01 -7.35
C TYR A 404 -2.38 19.74 -6.06
N SER A 405 -2.97 19.00 -5.12
CA SER A 405 -2.33 18.64 -3.84
C SER A 405 -1.07 17.78 -4.00
N ILE A 406 -1.06 16.87 -4.98
CA ILE A 406 0.10 15.98 -5.24
C ILE A 406 1.03 16.49 -6.33
N MET A 407 0.64 17.51 -7.11
CA MET A 407 1.40 18.03 -8.25
C MET A 407 2.85 18.43 -7.89
N PRO A 408 3.13 19.08 -6.75
CA PRO A 408 4.52 19.38 -6.38
C PRO A 408 5.41 18.14 -6.29
N MET A 409 4.87 17.03 -5.76
CA MET A 409 5.58 15.75 -5.67
C MET A 409 5.77 15.13 -7.06
N LEU A 410 4.76 15.19 -7.94
CA LEU A 410 4.88 14.69 -9.30
C LEU A 410 5.95 15.46 -10.09
N ILE A 411 5.92 16.79 -10.03
CA ILE A 411 6.89 17.65 -10.74
C ILE A 411 8.30 17.49 -10.19
N TYR A 412 8.47 17.45 -8.87
CA TYR A 412 9.79 17.25 -8.24
C TYR A 412 10.45 15.93 -8.67
N THR A 413 9.65 14.88 -8.81
CA THR A 413 10.14 13.55 -9.13
C THR A 413 10.30 13.34 -10.64
N ASN A 414 9.24 13.56 -11.40
CA ASN A 414 9.22 13.44 -12.86
C ASN A 414 8.08 14.33 -13.44
N PRO A 415 8.39 15.47 -14.07
CA PRO A 415 7.38 16.39 -14.58
C PRO A 415 6.47 15.77 -15.65
N ASN A 416 6.89 14.70 -16.34
CA ASN A 416 6.02 13.99 -17.27
C ASN A 416 4.82 13.35 -16.57
N LEU A 417 4.92 12.99 -15.29
CA LEU A 417 3.77 12.48 -14.53
C LEU A 417 2.66 13.54 -14.44
N GLY A 418 3.03 14.81 -14.25
CA GLY A 418 2.09 15.93 -14.33
C GLY A 418 1.46 16.03 -15.71
N ASN A 419 2.25 15.93 -16.78
CA ASN A 419 1.74 15.94 -18.15
C ASN A 419 0.77 14.79 -18.43
N TYR A 420 1.05 13.56 -17.97
CA TYR A 420 0.15 12.42 -18.14
C TYR A 420 -1.14 12.58 -17.35
N ALA A 421 -1.09 13.24 -16.19
CA ALA A 421 -2.28 13.58 -15.43
C ALA A 421 -3.14 14.58 -16.20
N LEU A 422 -2.54 15.67 -16.68
CA LEU A 422 -3.22 16.68 -17.50
C LEU A 422 -3.81 16.10 -18.78
N ALA A 423 -3.08 15.21 -19.44
CA ALA A 423 -3.55 14.52 -20.64
C ALA A 423 -4.84 13.70 -20.39
N SER A 424 -5.06 13.19 -19.17
CA SER A 424 -6.31 12.51 -18.79
C SER A 424 -7.50 13.48 -18.74
N PHE A 425 -7.27 14.73 -18.37
CA PHE A 425 -8.30 15.77 -18.31
C PHE A 425 -8.59 16.37 -19.68
N PHE A 426 -7.58 16.61 -20.51
CA PHE A 426 -7.77 17.25 -21.82
C PHE A 426 -8.55 16.39 -22.81
N ASP A 427 -8.40 15.07 -22.74
CA ASP A 427 -9.10 14.13 -23.62
C ASP A 427 -10.51 13.76 -23.11
N TYR A 428 -10.88 14.25 -21.92
CA TYR A 428 -12.21 14.01 -21.35
C TYR A 428 -13.26 14.84 -22.09
N PRO A 429 -14.37 14.23 -22.57
CA PRO A 429 -15.34 14.95 -23.38
C PRO A 429 -16.03 16.09 -22.62
N GLN A 430 -16.17 17.23 -23.28
CA GLN A 430 -16.99 18.32 -22.74
C GLN A 430 -18.45 17.90 -22.59
N THR A 431 -18.96 17.95 -21.36
CA THR A 431 -20.37 17.69 -21.05
C THR A 431 -21.21 18.96 -21.07
N ARG A 432 -20.58 20.14 -20.90
CA ARG A 432 -21.21 21.46 -20.96
C ARG A 432 -20.15 22.55 -21.19
N ALA A 433 -20.60 23.71 -21.65
CA ALA A 433 -19.76 24.92 -21.64
C ALA A 433 -19.55 25.40 -20.20
N GLN A 434 -18.29 25.60 -19.80
CA GLN A 434 -17.92 26.12 -18.48
C GLN A 434 -16.68 26.99 -18.59
N SER A 435 -16.56 27.99 -17.70
CA SER A 435 -15.46 28.97 -17.70
C SER A 435 -14.23 28.53 -16.91
N TYR A 436 -14.29 27.36 -16.27
CA TYR A 436 -13.24 26.79 -15.43
C TYR A 436 -12.98 25.32 -15.81
N ALA A 437 -11.88 24.75 -15.30
CA ALA A 437 -11.53 23.35 -15.56
C ALA A 437 -12.62 22.39 -15.06
N LEU A 438 -12.68 21.17 -15.62
CA LEU A 438 -13.48 20.09 -15.04
C LEU A 438 -13.00 19.86 -13.60
N HIS A 439 -13.94 19.62 -12.69
CA HIS A 439 -13.61 19.34 -11.30
C HIS A 439 -12.98 17.94 -11.17
N ASP A 440 -13.53 16.96 -11.88
CA ASP A 440 -13.12 15.56 -11.79
C ASP A 440 -13.47 14.77 -13.04
N LEU A 441 -12.90 13.57 -13.13
CA LEU A 441 -13.07 12.65 -14.26
C LEU A 441 -14.10 11.54 -13.96
N GLY A 442 -14.92 11.67 -12.91
CA GLY A 442 -16.00 10.74 -12.62
C GLY A 442 -16.26 10.53 -11.14
N LEU A 443 -17.42 9.95 -10.83
CA LEU A 443 -17.87 9.75 -9.45
C LEU A 443 -17.43 8.41 -8.82
N TYR A 444 -16.90 7.49 -9.63
CA TYR A 444 -16.60 6.11 -9.19
C TYR A 444 -15.27 5.63 -9.76
N TYR A 445 -14.33 5.24 -8.90
CA TYR A 445 -13.10 4.59 -9.35
C TYR A 445 -13.36 3.11 -9.73
N PRO A 446 -12.80 2.58 -10.83
CA PRO A 446 -11.95 3.21 -11.86
C PRO A 446 -12.71 3.54 -13.17
N ARG A 447 -13.89 4.13 -13.08
CA ARG A 447 -14.75 4.41 -14.24
C ARG A 447 -14.78 5.90 -14.52
N VAL A 448 -14.09 6.30 -15.59
CA VAL A 448 -14.20 7.65 -16.13
C VAL A 448 -15.46 7.70 -16.97
N LEU A 449 -16.51 8.30 -16.42
CA LEU A 449 -17.78 8.50 -17.10
C LEU A 449 -18.11 9.96 -17.10
N THR A 450 -18.65 10.44 -18.22
CA THR A 450 -19.17 11.79 -18.34
C THR A 450 -20.31 12.04 -17.35
N HIS A 451 -20.25 13.15 -16.62
CA HIS A 451 -21.36 13.64 -15.80
C HIS A 451 -21.40 15.18 -15.79
N GLU A 452 -22.59 15.72 -15.55
CA GLU A 452 -22.83 17.16 -15.54
C GLU A 452 -22.56 17.81 -14.16
N ARG A 453 -22.47 16.98 -13.10
CA ARG A 453 -22.24 17.44 -11.72
C ARG A 453 -20.76 17.75 -11.46
N GLN A 454 -20.26 18.83 -12.06
CA GLN A 454 -18.85 19.25 -12.02
C GLN A 454 -18.58 20.37 -10.98
N HIS A 455 -19.30 20.36 -9.86
CA HIS A 455 -19.14 21.29 -8.74
C HIS A 455 -19.80 20.70 -7.49
N ARG A 456 -19.12 20.76 -6.34
CA ARG A 456 -19.60 20.31 -5.02
C ARG A 456 -19.95 21.50 -4.13
N ASN A 457 -19.14 22.56 -4.20
CA ASN A 457 -19.32 23.81 -3.47
C ASN A 457 -18.78 25.01 -4.29
N PRO A 458 -19.00 26.26 -3.84
CA PRO A 458 -18.50 27.45 -4.53
C PRO A 458 -16.96 27.53 -4.65
N VAL A 459 -16.21 26.89 -3.75
CA VAL A 459 -14.74 26.89 -3.70
C VAL A 459 -14.13 26.02 -4.81
N ASP A 460 -14.82 24.97 -5.26
CA ASP A 460 -14.36 24.15 -6.40
C ASP A 460 -14.18 24.99 -7.66
N GLY A 461 -15.04 25.98 -7.88
CA GLY A 461 -14.92 26.91 -9.00
C GLY A 461 -13.64 27.76 -8.94
N GLU A 462 -13.22 28.17 -7.74
CA GLU A 462 -11.97 28.91 -7.53
C GLU A 462 -10.75 28.03 -7.80
N ILE A 463 -10.71 26.82 -7.25
CA ILE A 463 -9.60 25.87 -7.46
C ILE A 463 -9.50 25.48 -8.94
N CYS A 464 -10.63 25.18 -9.59
CA CYS A 464 -10.65 24.86 -11.02
C CYS A 464 -10.24 26.06 -11.89
N SER A 465 -10.53 27.29 -11.45
CA SER A 465 -10.07 28.51 -12.14
C SER A 465 -8.57 28.73 -11.94
N MET A 466 -8.05 28.54 -10.73
CA MET A 466 -6.61 28.59 -10.43
C MET A 466 -5.83 27.56 -11.24
N PHE A 467 -6.37 26.35 -11.36
CA PHE A 467 -5.78 25.31 -12.18
C PHE A 467 -5.77 25.69 -13.67
N ASN A 468 -6.89 26.23 -14.18
CA ASN A 468 -6.95 26.73 -15.56
C ASN A 468 -5.95 27.86 -15.80
N TYR A 469 -5.77 28.77 -14.85
CA TYR A 469 -4.75 29.82 -14.92
C TYR A 469 -3.32 29.24 -14.91
N ALA A 470 -3.03 28.31 -14.01
CA ALA A 470 -1.72 27.70 -13.86
C ALA A 470 -1.30 26.85 -15.08
N VAL A 471 -2.27 26.17 -15.72
CA VAL A 471 -2.02 25.25 -16.84
C VAL A 471 -2.18 25.93 -18.20
N CYS A 472 -3.21 26.76 -18.37
CA CYS A 472 -3.58 27.34 -19.65
C CYS A 472 -3.24 28.84 -19.78
N GLY A 473 -2.80 29.49 -18.69
CA GLY A 473 -2.46 30.92 -18.67
C GLY A 473 -3.65 31.86 -18.91
N ARG A 474 -4.88 31.40 -18.62
CA ARG A 474 -6.13 32.11 -18.87
C ARG A 474 -6.87 32.47 -17.59
#